data_AF-A0A814B4X4-F1
#
_entry.id   AF-A0A814B4X4-F1
#
_cell.length_a   1.000
_cell.length_b   1.000
_cell.length_c   1.000
_cell.angle_alpha   90.00
_cell.angle_beta   90.00
_cell.angle_gamma   90.00
#
_symmetry.space_group_name_H-M   'P 1'
#
loop_
_entity.id
_entity.type
_entity.pdbx_description
1 polymer ?
#
loop_
_entity_poly.entity_id
_entity_poly.type
_entity_poly.pdbx_seq_one_letter_code
_entity_poly.pdbx_strand_id
1 'polypeptide(L)'
;MNIEQNKIVLNYHKFLFHLQFIYIREKEFKPSTIGTAHGKATIGKDRTSSSAFIRPHQTPIVQCIERRFAQFQGDVDVDCIEPFQVVKYTNDQEYTPHYDWMANSNELKIGGQRVTSFFTYLQANCSMGETEFVAILFNRTSHEQFCDILVCDEKATEHGLRFRPIAGNTIFWYNIDEYGQVDDLTYHAGRPPGENGTKIGLNVWTREKKFRPSKVGTPDGKVAVSKNRTSSTAAIKRHQTPVVQCIERRFAQFQGDVDVDSMEPFQVVKYTNDQQYTPHYDWMKDPNNIKIGGQRVTTYFTYLQANCSMGETEFVMIPFNKTFHERFCDILVCDENATEHGIRFRPIPGNTIFWYNMDEYGQADNFTLHAGRPPGENGTKIGLNVWTRLEKFSIEKELKPSVTTAPDGKPSINKDRTSSSAFLKRHQTPIVQCIERRFAQFQGDVDVDSMEPFQVVKYTNDQEYTPHYDWMTSPNHLEIGGQRVTTYFTYLQANCSMGETEFVAIPFNRTLHGEFCDILVCDEKANEHGLRFRPIAGNTVFWYNIDEYGRVDHLTYHAGRPPGENGTKIGLNVWTRLEKFSMAGLE
;
A
#
# COMPACT_ATOMS: atom_id res chain seq x y z
N MET A 1 10.93 1.18 -21.54
CA MET A 1 11.23 0.38 -22.74
C MET A 1 11.67 -1.00 -22.29
N ASN A 2 11.07 -2.05 -22.85
CA ASN A 2 11.43 -3.43 -22.55
C ASN A 2 12.49 -3.88 -23.56
N ILE A 3 13.71 -4.15 -23.11
CA ILE A 3 14.84 -4.42 -24.00
C ILE A 3 15.04 -5.93 -24.16
N GLU A 4 14.70 -6.71 -23.13
CA GLU A 4 14.77 -8.17 -23.15
C GLU A 4 13.55 -8.78 -22.45
N GLN A 5 12.62 -9.35 -23.23
CA GLN A 5 11.42 -10.13 -22.85
C GLN A 5 11.03 -10.13 -21.35
N ASN A 6 10.75 -8.94 -20.77
CA ASN A 6 10.34 -8.74 -19.36
C ASN A 6 11.42 -8.95 -18.27
N LYS A 7 12.69 -9.16 -18.62
CA LYS A 7 13.79 -9.37 -17.64
C LYS A 7 14.59 -8.10 -17.35
N ILE A 8 14.82 -7.26 -18.34
CA ILE A 8 15.49 -5.96 -18.18
C ILE A 8 14.64 -4.86 -18.82
N VAL A 9 14.19 -3.93 -17.99
CA VAL A 9 13.43 -2.75 -18.41
C VAL A 9 14.30 -1.53 -18.21
N LEU A 10 14.52 -0.76 -19.27
CA LEU A 10 15.13 0.56 -19.14
C LEU A 10 14.04 1.61 -19.12
N ASN A 11 14.04 2.46 -18.10
CA ASN A 11 13.16 3.62 -18.06
C ASN A 11 13.94 4.84 -18.57
N TYR A 12 13.37 5.51 -19.58
CA TYR A 12 13.99 6.58 -20.33
C TYR A 12 13.35 7.92 -19.97
N HIS A 13 14.20 8.86 -19.56
CA HIS A 13 13.97 10.30 -19.33
C HIS A 13 12.78 10.72 -18.43
N LYS A 14 13.10 11.62 -17.48
CA LYS A 14 12.21 12.37 -16.57
C LYS A 14 11.56 11.62 -15.39
N PHE A 15 11.59 10.30 -15.33
CA PHE A 15 11.03 9.54 -14.18
C PHE A 15 11.57 10.05 -12.83
N LEU A 16 12.81 10.54 -12.83
CA LEU A 16 13.56 10.86 -11.63
C LEU A 16 14.26 12.23 -11.69
N PHE A 17 13.65 13.26 -12.28
CA PHE A 17 14.19 14.63 -12.28
C PHE A 17 14.62 15.12 -10.89
N HIS A 18 14.01 14.61 -9.82
CA HIS A 18 14.33 14.99 -8.44
C HIS A 18 15.64 14.37 -7.91
N LEU A 19 16.21 13.37 -8.59
CA LEU A 19 17.47 12.74 -8.19
C LEU A 19 18.66 13.68 -8.27
N GLN A 20 18.61 14.72 -9.11
CA GLN A 20 19.65 15.75 -9.16
C GLN A 20 19.80 16.51 -7.82
N PHE A 21 18.80 16.44 -6.95
CA PHE A 21 18.84 17.02 -5.60
C PHE A 21 19.35 16.05 -4.53
N ILE A 22 19.68 14.81 -4.88
CA ILE A 22 20.46 13.94 -3.99
C ILE A 22 21.88 14.51 -3.92
N TYR A 23 22.09 15.38 -2.95
CA TYR A 23 23.40 15.94 -2.66
C TYR A 23 24.06 15.16 -1.52
N ILE A 24 25.03 14.31 -1.86
CA ILE A 24 25.91 13.66 -0.89
C ILE A 24 27.25 14.40 -0.88
N ARG A 25 27.66 14.87 0.30
CA ARG A 25 28.96 15.52 0.48
C ARG A 25 30.09 14.51 0.29
N GLU A 26 31.18 14.91 -0.35
CA GLU A 26 32.34 14.05 -0.63
C GLU A 26 32.84 13.28 0.62
N LYS A 27 32.81 13.93 1.79
CA LYS A 27 33.21 13.34 3.07
C LYS A 27 32.38 12.13 3.54
N GLU A 28 31.18 11.93 2.99
CA GLU A 28 30.31 10.81 3.37
C GLU A 28 30.68 9.52 2.61
N PHE A 29 31.44 9.63 1.51
CA PHE A 29 31.93 8.48 0.75
C PHE A 29 33.05 7.77 1.51
N LYS A 30 32.91 6.46 1.64
CA LYS A 30 33.92 5.56 2.19
C LYS A 30 34.24 4.45 1.18
N PRO A 31 35.42 3.80 1.24
CA PRO A 31 35.71 2.64 0.40
C PRO A 31 34.57 1.62 0.51
N SER A 32 34.09 1.14 -0.64
CA SER A 32 32.96 0.22 -0.68
C SER A 32 33.38 -1.14 -0.13
N THR A 33 32.48 -1.78 0.61
CA THR A 33 32.73 -3.12 1.17
C THR A 33 31.86 -4.16 0.48
N ILE A 34 32.38 -5.38 0.34
CA ILE A 34 31.64 -6.53 -0.18
C ILE A 34 31.25 -7.44 0.99
N GLY A 35 30.03 -7.97 0.96
CA GLY A 35 29.59 -9.01 1.89
C GLY A 35 30.28 -10.33 1.57
N THR A 36 31.01 -10.90 2.53
CA THR A 36 31.56 -12.25 2.40
C THR A 36 30.52 -13.29 2.80
N ALA A 37 30.65 -14.54 2.34
CA ALA A 37 29.81 -15.66 2.77
C ALA A 37 29.80 -15.86 4.31
N HIS A 38 30.78 -15.28 5.02
CA HIS A 38 30.91 -15.32 6.48
C HIS A 38 30.40 -14.04 7.19
N GLY A 39 29.71 -13.14 6.49
CA GLY A 39 28.98 -12.01 7.09
C GLY A 39 29.84 -10.84 7.59
N LYS A 40 31.14 -10.81 7.28
CA LYS A 40 32.02 -9.68 7.60
C LYS A 40 32.31 -8.90 6.33
N ALA A 41 31.92 -7.62 6.32
CA ALA A 41 32.15 -6.71 5.20
C ALA A 41 33.66 -6.41 5.09
N THR A 42 34.26 -6.68 3.94
CA THR A 42 35.69 -6.41 3.68
C THR A 42 35.85 -5.46 2.49
N ILE A 43 36.92 -4.66 2.51
CA ILE A 43 37.37 -3.89 1.34
C ILE A 43 38.06 -4.91 0.41
N GLY A 44 37.39 -5.30 -0.66
CA GLY A 44 37.87 -6.30 -1.62
C GLY A 44 38.53 -5.68 -2.84
N LYS A 45 39.34 -6.46 -3.57
CA LYS A 45 39.86 -6.07 -4.90
C LYS A 45 38.76 -6.05 -5.97
N ASP A 46 37.67 -6.75 -5.71
CA ASP A 46 36.55 -6.96 -6.62
C ASP A 46 35.62 -5.74 -6.76
N ARG A 47 35.71 -4.79 -5.81
CA ARG A 47 34.97 -3.52 -5.87
C ARG A 47 35.84 -2.40 -5.32
N THR A 48 36.29 -1.54 -6.22
CA THR A 48 37.26 -0.47 -5.89
C THR A 48 36.60 0.90 -5.75
N SER A 49 35.27 0.98 -5.86
CA SER A 49 34.48 2.22 -5.71
C SER A 49 34.44 2.75 -4.28
N SER A 50 33.98 4.00 -4.13
CA SER A 50 33.51 4.52 -2.83
C SER A 50 31.98 4.55 -2.76
N SER A 51 31.41 4.44 -1.56
CA SER A 51 29.96 4.45 -1.36
C SER A 51 29.52 5.25 -0.14
N ALA A 52 28.29 5.73 -0.20
CA ALA A 52 27.57 6.38 0.89
C ALA A 52 26.13 5.85 0.91
N PHE A 53 25.49 5.87 2.08
CA PHE A 53 24.12 5.41 2.24
C PHE A 53 23.19 6.55 2.66
N ILE A 54 22.03 6.63 2.03
CA ILE A 54 20.94 7.53 2.43
C ILE A 54 19.95 6.69 3.21
N ARG A 55 19.56 7.16 4.40
CA ARG A 55 18.63 6.42 5.25
C ARG A 55 17.22 6.45 4.65
N PRO A 56 16.42 5.40 4.91
CA PRO A 56 15.02 5.41 4.50
C PRO A 56 14.29 6.61 5.10
N HIS A 57 13.34 7.18 4.35
CA HIS A 57 12.50 8.29 4.79
C HIS A 57 13.25 9.56 5.24
N GLN A 58 14.55 9.67 4.99
CA GLN A 58 15.43 10.67 5.61
C GLN A 58 14.99 12.12 5.32
N THR A 59 14.46 12.37 4.13
CA THR A 59 13.96 13.67 3.70
C THR A 59 12.70 13.50 2.85
N PRO A 60 11.83 14.53 2.73
CA PRO A 60 10.67 14.47 1.85
C PRO A 60 11.01 14.11 0.40
N ILE A 61 12.18 14.54 -0.10
CA ILE A 61 12.64 14.19 -1.45
C ILE A 61 13.01 12.71 -1.57
N VAL A 62 13.66 12.14 -0.55
CA VAL A 62 13.96 10.70 -0.48
C VAL A 62 12.67 9.88 -0.44
N GLN A 63 11.69 10.29 0.38
CA GLN A 63 10.36 9.65 0.44
C GLN A 63 9.63 9.71 -0.91
N CYS A 64 9.72 10.85 -1.63
CA CYS A 64 9.16 10.98 -2.97
C CYS A 64 9.80 9.99 -3.94
N ILE A 65 11.14 9.85 -3.89
CA ILE A 65 11.90 8.93 -4.73
C ILE A 65 11.58 7.47 -4.40
N GLU A 66 11.51 7.09 -3.12
CA GLU A 66 11.10 5.76 -2.65
C GLU A 66 9.71 5.40 -3.19
N ARG A 67 8.74 6.32 -3.11
CA ARG A 67 7.38 6.11 -3.63
C ARG A 67 7.36 5.90 -5.14
N ARG A 68 8.22 6.58 -5.90
CA ARG A 68 8.32 6.37 -7.36
C ARG A 68 8.88 4.99 -7.69
N PHE A 69 9.96 4.58 -7.02
CA PHE A 69 10.50 3.22 -7.18
C PHE A 69 9.47 2.17 -6.77
N ALA A 70 8.72 2.39 -5.71
CA ALA A 70 7.64 1.51 -5.29
C ALA A 70 6.55 1.38 -6.36
N GLN A 71 6.05 2.51 -6.87
CA GLN A 71 5.03 2.58 -7.91
C GLN A 71 5.47 1.88 -9.21
N PHE A 72 6.71 2.09 -9.64
CA PHE A 72 7.25 1.46 -10.86
C PHE A 72 7.15 -0.06 -10.83
N GLN A 73 7.30 -0.65 -9.65
CA GLN A 73 7.30 -2.10 -9.44
C GLN A 73 5.90 -2.67 -9.17
N GLY A 74 4.84 -1.89 -9.40
CA GLY A 74 3.47 -2.27 -9.10
C GLY A 74 3.05 -2.00 -7.65
N ASP A 75 3.45 -0.85 -7.11
CA ASP A 75 3.11 -0.37 -5.76
C ASP A 75 3.59 -1.29 -4.62
N VAL A 76 4.86 -1.71 -4.69
CA VAL A 76 5.50 -2.45 -3.58
C VAL A 76 5.60 -1.59 -2.32
N ASP A 77 5.58 -2.20 -1.12
CA ASP A 77 5.75 -1.48 0.14
C ASP A 77 7.14 -0.80 0.17
N VAL A 78 7.17 0.52 0.41
CA VAL A 78 8.42 1.29 0.49
C VAL A 78 9.36 0.78 1.58
N ASP A 79 8.83 0.13 2.63
CA ASP A 79 9.63 -0.52 3.67
C ASP A 79 10.43 -1.74 3.18
N CYS A 80 10.06 -2.29 2.01
CA CYS A 80 10.82 -3.37 1.37
C CYS A 80 12.05 -2.84 0.63
N ILE A 81 12.14 -1.52 0.40
CA ILE A 81 13.28 -0.90 -0.26
C ILE A 81 14.42 -0.74 0.76
N GLU A 82 15.60 -1.25 0.44
CA GLU A 82 16.80 -1.05 1.24
C GLU A 82 17.23 0.42 1.26
N PRO A 83 18.01 0.87 2.28
CA PRO A 83 18.64 2.17 2.24
C PRO A 83 19.38 2.39 0.92
N PHE A 84 19.08 3.50 0.24
CA PHE A 84 19.71 3.86 -1.01
C PHE A 84 21.22 3.89 -0.88
N GLN A 85 21.92 3.18 -1.77
CA GLN A 85 23.37 3.21 -1.82
C GLN A 85 23.82 4.08 -3.00
N VAL A 86 24.53 5.16 -2.71
CA VAL A 86 25.19 5.97 -3.74
C VAL A 86 26.63 5.50 -3.88
N VAL A 87 27.06 5.33 -5.12
CA VAL A 87 28.36 4.76 -5.47
C VAL A 87 29.11 5.71 -6.37
N LYS A 88 30.42 5.88 -6.14
CA LYS A 88 31.30 6.74 -6.93
C LYS A 88 32.48 5.93 -7.44
N TYR A 89 32.69 5.99 -8.75
CA TYR A 89 33.81 5.39 -9.47
C TYR A 89 34.64 6.51 -10.10
N THR A 90 35.96 6.40 -9.97
CA THR A 90 36.93 7.30 -10.60
C THR A 90 38.02 6.51 -11.29
N ASN A 91 38.54 7.01 -12.42
CA ASN A 91 39.64 6.39 -13.16
C ASN A 91 39.33 4.92 -13.53
N ASP A 92 40.25 3.99 -13.24
CA ASP A 92 40.12 2.57 -13.56
C ASP A 92 39.35 1.77 -12.48
N GLN A 93 38.62 2.45 -11.58
CA GLN A 93 37.81 1.75 -10.59
C GLN A 93 36.64 1.02 -11.23
N GLU A 94 36.40 -0.21 -10.78
CA GLU A 94 35.37 -1.08 -11.30
C GLU A 94 34.62 -1.84 -10.19
N TYR A 95 33.57 -2.53 -10.61
CA TYR A 95 32.97 -3.60 -9.85
C TYR A 95 32.93 -4.83 -10.75
N THR A 96 33.69 -5.86 -10.37
CA THR A 96 33.76 -7.12 -11.10
C THR A 96 32.38 -7.78 -11.19
N PRO A 97 32.18 -8.70 -12.16
CA PRO A 97 30.89 -9.36 -12.34
C PRO A 97 30.36 -10.05 -11.07
N HIS A 98 29.12 -9.74 -10.70
CA HIS A 98 28.47 -10.19 -9.48
C HIS A 98 26.95 -10.32 -9.65
N TYR A 99 26.30 -10.82 -8.60
CA TYR A 99 24.85 -10.84 -8.45
C TYR A 99 24.42 -9.88 -7.36
N ASP A 100 23.24 -9.30 -7.53
CA ASP A 100 22.59 -8.53 -6.48
C ASP A 100 21.80 -9.40 -5.50
N TRP A 101 21.38 -10.60 -5.93
CA TRP A 101 20.75 -11.57 -5.04
C TRP A 101 21.76 -12.15 -4.04
N MET A 102 21.26 -12.54 -2.88
CA MET A 102 22.03 -12.99 -1.73
C MET A 102 22.14 -14.50 -1.71
N ALA A 103 23.37 -15.01 -1.60
CA ALA A 103 23.65 -16.43 -1.32
C ALA A 103 23.66 -16.75 0.19
N ASN A 104 23.82 -15.74 1.06
CA ASN A 104 24.02 -15.95 2.49
C ASN A 104 22.70 -16.15 3.25
N SER A 105 22.54 -17.33 3.86
CA SER A 105 21.35 -17.70 4.64
C SER A 105 21.02 -16.75 5.80
N ASN A 106 22.00 -16.08 6.40
CA ASN A 106 21.75 -15.14 7.50
C ASN A 106 21.16 -13.80 7.02
N GLU A 107 21.59 -13.31 5.85
CA GLU A 107 21.03 -12.09 5.27
C GLU A 107 19.63 -12.33 4.69
N LEU A 108 19.39 -13.54 4.15
CA LEU A 108 18.07 -14.01 3.75
C LEU A 108 17.09 -14.10 4.93
N LYS A 109 17.55 -14.46 6.14
CA LYS A 109 16.69 -14.45 7.35
C LYS A 109 16.24 -13.05 7.76
N ILE A 110 17.07 -12.03 7.52
CA ILE A 110 16.75 -10.64 7.90
C ILE A 110 15.70 -10.06 6.94
N GLY A 111 15.72 -10.45 5.66
CA GLY A 111 14.87 -9.81 4.67
C GLY A 111 14.42 -10.53 3.43
N GLY A 112 14.57 -11.85 3.37
CA GLY A 112 14.32 -12.60 2.15
C GLY A 112 15.30 -12.21 1.04
N GLN A 113 15.00 -12.58 -0.19
CA GLN A 113 15.84 -12.23 -1.33
C GLN A 113 15.68 -10.75 -1.73
N ARG A 114 16.66 -10.17 -2.43
CA ARG A 114 16.44 -8.96 -3.24
C ARG A 114 15.71 -9.39 -4.50
N VAL A 115 14.45 -8.99 -4.66
CA VAL A 115 13.57 -9.37 -5.78
C VAL A 115 13.94 -8.58 -7.02
N THR A 116 14.25 -7.30 -6.85
CA THR A 116 14.51 -6.37 -7.94
C THR A 116 15.66 -5.42 -7.59
N SER A 117 16.23 -4.86 -8.64
CA SER A 117 17.27 -3.86 -8.56
C SER A 117 17.02 -2.70 -9.52
N PHE A 118 17.39 -1.51 -9.10
CA PHE A 118 17.58 -0.36 -9.96
C PHE A 118 19.01 0.15 -9.85
N PHE A 119 19.59 0.49 -11.00
CA PHE A 119 20.83 1.25 -11.09
C PHE A 119 20.56 2.55 -11.84
N THR A 120 20.66 3.69 -11.14
CA THR A 120 20.49 5.01 -11.77
C THR A 120 21.82 5.74 -11.88
N TYR A 121 22.16 6.24 -13.07
CA TYR A 121 23.32 7.12 -13.24
C TYR A 121 22.96 8.53 -12.76
N LEU A 122 23.51 8.96 -11.63
CA LEU A 122 23.32 10.32 -11.12
C LEU A 122 24.22 11.32 -11.85
N GLN A 123 25.45 10.92 -12.14
CA GLN A 123 26.42 11.69 -12.90
C GLN A 123 27.29 10.74 -13.74
N ALA A 124 27.58 11.12 -14.97
CA ALA A 124 28.43 10.36 -15.85
C ALA A 124 29.32 11.31 -16.67
N ASN A 125 30.51 11.60 -16.15
CA ASN A 125 31.54 12.36 -16.81
C ASN A 125 32.62 11.38 -17.30
N CYS A 126 32.23 10.49 -18.19
CA CYS A 126 33.06 9.39 -18.68
C CYS A 126 32.61 8.95 -20.07
N SER A 127 33.56 8.49 -20.89
CA SER A 127 33.29 7.89 -22.20
C SER A 127 33.12 6.37 -22.13
N MET A 128 33.59 5.76 -21.04
CA MET A 128 33.35 4.37 -20.66
C MET A 128 32.50 4.33 -19.39
N GLY A 129 32.38 3.18 -18.74
CA GLY A 129 31.75 3.05 -17.43
C GLY A 129 30.37 2.42 -17.52
N GLU A 130 30.21 1.51 -18.46
CA GLU A 130 28.99 0.78 -18.73
C GLU A 130 28.55 -0.05 -17.54
N THR A 131 27.25 -0.31 -17.45
CA THR A 131 26.75 -1.46 -16.70
C THR A 131 26.57 -2.59 -17.69
N GLU A 132 27.28 -3.70 -17.49
CA GLU A 132 27.26 -4.85 -18.39
C GLU A 132 26.55 -6.03 -17.74
N PHE A 133 25.60 -6.63 -18.44
CA PHE A 133 25.04 -7.94 -18.10
C PHE A 133 25.78 -9.01 -18.90
N VAL A 134 26.72 -9.68 -18.23
CA VAL A 134 27.71 -10.56 -18.87
C VAL A 134 27.06 -11.79 -19.48
N ALA A 135 25.99 -12.30 -18.87
CA ALA A 135 25.28 -13.49 -19.31
C ALA A 135 24.27 -13.23 -20.44
N ILE A 136 23.98 -11.96 -20.75
CA ILE A 136 23.03 -11.58 -21.81
C ILE A 136 23.83 -11.09 -23.00
N LEU A 137 23.83 -11.83 -24.10
CA LEU A 137 24.63 -11.48 -25.28
C LEU A 137 23.96 -10.38 -26.10
N PHE A 138 24.77 -9.47 -26.66
CA PHE A 138 24.26 -8.47 -27.59
C PHE A 138 23.83 -9.12 -28.91
N ASN A 139 22.54 -9.02 -29.24
CA ASN A 139 22.00 -9.42 -30.54
C ASN A 139 21.70 -8.18 -31.40
N ARG A 140 22.42 -8.03 -32.51
CA ARG A 140 22.30 -6.85 -33.38
C ARG A 140 20.88 -6.68 -33.94
N THR A 141 20.21 -7.76 -34.31
CA THR A 141 18.86 -7.70 -34.88
C THR A 141 17.83 -7.14 -33.89
N SER A 142 17.93 -7.46 -32.59
CA SER A 142 16.99 -7.00 -31.56
C SER A 142 17.42 -5.71 -30.87
N HIS A 143 18.73 -5.48 -30.74
CA HIS A 143 19.28 -4.40 -29.90
C HIS A 143 19.75 -3.16 -30.66
N GLU A 144 19.91 -3.23 -31.98
CA GLU A 144 20.42 -2.10 -32.76
C GLU A 144 19.48 -0.87 -32.70
N GLN A 145 18.18 -1.10 -32.46
CA GLN A 145 17.21 -0.02 -32.22
C GLN A 145 17.43 0.76 -30.92
N PHE A 146 18.23 0.24 -29.98
CA PHE A 146 18.51 0.84 -28.67
C PHE A 146 19.95 1.38 -28.57
N CYS A 147 20.60 1.63 -29.71
CA CYS A 147 22.00 2.10 -29.73
C CYS A 147 22.21 3.52 -29.24
N ASP A 148 21.15 4.26 -28.89
CA ASP A 148 21.21 5.51 -28.14
C ASP A 148 21.59 5.27 -26.66
N ILE A 149 21.21 4.12 -26.11
CA ILE A 149 21.43 3.74 -24.71
C ILE A 149 22.37 2.52 -24.53
N LEU A 150 22.53 1.68 -25.55
CA LEU A 150 23.39 0.50 -25.54
C LEU A 150 24.68 0.69 -26.35
N VAL A 151 25.79 0.11 -25.88
CA VAL A 151 27.03 0.05 -26.67
C VAL A 151 26.87 -0.92 -27.84
N CYS A 152 26.83 -0.37 -29.05
CA CYS A 152 26.65 -1.11 -30.31
C CYS A 152 27.87 -1.00 -31.25
N ASP A 153 29.07 -0.91 -30.68
CA ASP A 153 30.30 -0.90 -31.48
C ASP A 153 30.49 -2.21 -32.26
N GLU A 154 31.51 -2.28 -33.12
CA GLU A 154 31.82 -3.48 -33.91
C GLU A 154 32.10 -4.72 -33.03
N LYS A 155 32.54 -4.51 -31.79
CA LYS A 155 32.83 -5.55 -30.81
C LYS A 155 31.66 -5.84 -29.87
N ALA A 156 30.48 -5.25 -30.10
CA ALA A 156 29.35 -5.38 -29.19
C ALA A 156 28.94 -6.85 -28.98
N THR A 157 29.05 -7.68 -30.01
CA THR A 157 28.76 -9.12 -29.97
C THR A 157 29.83 -9.96 -29.26
N GLU A 158 31.01 -9.41 -28.97
CA GLU A 158 32.08 -10.08 -28.21
C GLU A 158 31.90 -9.94 -26.69
N HIS A 159 30.91 -9.15 -26.26
CA HIS A 159 30.64 -8.79 -24.88
C HIS A 159 29.18 -9.07 -24.49
N GLY A 160 28.89 -8.97 -23.18
CA GLY A 160 27.52 -8.94 -22.69
C GLY A 160 26.78 -7.65 -23.09
N LEU A 161 25.52 -7.56 -22.70
CA LEU A 161 24.66 -6.40 -22.98
C LEU A 161 25.13 -5.20 -22.14
N ARG A 162 25.67 -4.18 -22.81
CA ARG A 162 26.30 -3.02 -22.18
C ARG A 162 25.45 -1.76 -22.28
N PHE A 163 25.06 -1.21 -21.14
CA PHE A 163 24.32 0.04 -21.01
C PHE A 163 25.27 1.22 -20.81
N ARG A 164 25.09 2.29 -21.61
CA ARG A 164 25.90 3.51 -21.49
C ARG A 164 25.57 4.28 -20.21
N PRO A 165 26.58 4.86 -19.55
CA PRO A 165 26.35 5.71 -18.39
C PRO A 165 25.85 7.08 -18.84
N ILE A 166 24.53 7.22 -18.90
CA ILE A 166 23.86 8.48 -19.27
C ILE A 166 23.18 9.03 -18.03
N ALA A 167 23.59 10.22 -17.58
CA ALA A 167 23.04 10.84 -16.37
C ALA A 167 21.51 10.99 -16.46
N GLY A 168 20.82 10.56 -15.41
CA GLY A 168 19.37 10.50 -15.30
C GLY A 168 18.73 9.18 -15.77
N ASN A 169 19.46 8.31 -16.48
CA ASN A 169 18.93 7.02 -16.91
C ASN A 169 18.99 5.98 -15.79
N THR A 170 17.96 5.12 -15.76
CA THR A 170 17.83 4.04 -14.78
C THR A 170 17.62 2.71 -15.48
N ILE A 171 18.43 1.73 -15.08
CA ILE A 171 18.32 0.33 -15.48
C ILE A 171 17.55 -0.40 -14.38
N PHE A 172 16.54 -1.19 -14.74
CA PHE A 172 15.77 -2.02 -13.82
C PHE A 172 15.79 -3.48 -14.27
N TRP A 173 15.92 -4.39 -13.31
CA TRP A 173 15.84 -5.83 -13.56
C TRP A 173 15.29 -6.59 -12.36
N TYR A 174 14.78 -7.79 -12.62
CA TYR A 174 14.39 -8.77 -11.61
C TYR A 174 15.57 -9.67 -11.31
N ASN A 175 15.91 -9.85 -10.03
CA ASN A 175 16.95 -10.78 -9.57
C ASN A 175 16.44 -12.21 -9.36
N ILE A 176 15.12 -12.39 -9.43
CA ILE A 176 14.45 -13.68 -9.35
C ILE A 176 13.57 -13.90 -10.58
N ASP A 177 13.41 -15.15 -11.01
CA ASP A 177 12.56 -15.54 -12.12
C ASP A 177 11.08 -15.65 -11.73
N GLU A 178 10.23 -15.98 -12.71
CA GLU A 178 8.79 -16.15 -12.53
C GLU A 178 8.40 -17.31 -11.59
N TYR A 179 9.34 -18.22 -11.28
CA TYR A 179 9.18 -19.33 -10.36
C TYR A 179 9.72 -19.02 -8.95
N GLY A 180 10.28 -17.82 -8.75
CA GLY A 180 10.88 -17.36 -7.50
C GLY A 180 12.28 -17.92 -7.23
N GLN A 181 12.97 -18.45 -8.25
CA GLN A 181 14.38 -18.82 -8.17
C GLN A 181 15.27 -17.64 -8.53
N VAL A 182 16.53 -17.64 -8.10
CA VAL A 182 17.48 -16.60 -8.50
C VAL A 182 17.77 -16.68 -10.00
N ASP A 183 17.84 -15.53 -10.68
CA ASP A 183 18.07 -15.50 -12.14
C ASP A 183 19.55 -15.26 -12.45
N ASP A 184 20.22 -16.30 -12.96
CA ASP A 184 21.63 -16.27 -13.35
C ASP A 184 21.93 -15.32 -14.52
N LEU A 185 20.92 -14.93 -15.32
CA LEU A 185 21.10 -13.95 -16.40
C LEU A 185 21.41 -12.54 -15.87
N THR A 186 21.18 -12.30 -14.58
CA THR A 186 21.41 -11.01 -13.92
C THR A 186 22.86 -10.80 -13.50
N TYR A 187 23.78 -11.70 -13.88
CA TYR A 187 25.19 -11.55 -13.61
C TYR A 187 25.75 -10.31 -14.31
N HIS A 188 26.13 -9.30 -13.53
CA HIS A 188 26.42 -7.97 -14.06
C HIS A 188 27.63 -7.31 -13.42
N ALA A 189 28.20 -6.33 -14.12
CA ALA A 189 29.42 -5.63 -13.75
C ALA A 189 29.30 -4.11 -13.96
N GLY A 190 30.05 -3.37 -13.15
CA GLY A 190 30.27 -1.94 -13.36
C GLY A 190 31.63 -1.71 -13.99
N ARG A 191 31.67 -1.42 -15.29
CA ARG A 191 32.93 -1.20 -16.02
C ARG A 191 33.65 0.08 -15.55
N PRO A 192 34.98 0.15 -15.72
CA PRO A 192 35.74 1.35 -15.41
C PRO A 192 35.26 2.57 -16.22
N PRO A 193 35.13 3.76 -15.61
CA PRO A 193 34.81 5.00 -16.33
C PRO A 193 35.94 5.48 -17.26
N GLY A 194 37.15 4.93 -17.14
CA GLY A 194 38.31 5.25 -17.97
C GLY A 194 39.17 6.36 -17.38
N GLU A 195 40.30 6.65 -18.02
CA GLU A 195 41.26 7.66 -17.54
C GLU A 195 40.60 9.04 -17.36
N ASN A 196 40.76 9.63 -16.17
CA ASN A 196 40.12 10.89 -15.75
C ASN A 196 38.57 10.87 -15.76
N GLY A 197 37.94 9.72 -15.97
CA GLY A 197 36.50 9.55 -15.95
C GLY A 197 35.94 9.48 -14.53
N THR A 198 34.72 9.98 -14.34
CA THR A 198 33.97 9.83 -13.07
C THR A 198 32.53 9.43 -13.34
N LYS A 199 32.04 8.45 -12.57
CA LYS A 199 30.65 7.99 -12.59
C LYS A 199 30.08 7.91 -11.19
N ILE A 200 28.91 8.49 -10.97
CA ILE A 200 28.13 8.36 -9.74
C ILE A 200 26.84 7.61 -10.05
N GLY A 201 26.61 6.51 -9.34
CA GLY A 201 25.42 5.68 -9.46
C GLY A 201 24.60 5.66 -8.17
N LEU A 202 23.33 5.31 -8.29
CA LEU A 202 22.41 5.04 -7.20
C LEU A 202 21.84 3.63 -7.34
N ASN A 203 22.14 2.78 -6.36
CA ASN A 203 21.57 1.45 -6.23
C ASN A 203 20.31 1.52 -5.35
N VAL A 204 19.24 0.90 -5.84
CA VAL A 204 18.01 0.68 -5.08
C VAL A 204 17.65 -0.78 -5.16
N TRP A 205 17.61 -1.45 -4.01
CA TRP A 205 17.28 -2.86 -3.92
C TRP A 205 15.96 -3.03 -3.19
N THR A 206 15.05 -3.81 -3.76
CA THR A 206 13.78 -4.16 -3.11
C THR A 206 13.84 -5.60 -2.62
N ARG A 207 13.57 -5.81 -1.34
CA ARG A 207 13.54 -7.10 -0.66
C ARG A 207 12.15 -7.77 -0.75
N GLU A 208 12.10 -9.08 -0.59
CA GLU A 208 10.85 -9.87 -0.51
C GLU A 208 9.94 -9.56 0.70
N LYS A 209 10.45 -8.93 1.78
CA LYS A 209 9.91 -8.96 3.17
C LYS A 209 8.37 -8.91 3.30
N LYS A 210 7.70 -9.67 4.19
CA LYS A 210 7.69 -9.58 5.68
C LYS A 210 7.26 -10.92 6.32
N PHE A 211 7.70 -12.09 5.85
CA PHE A 211 7.39 -13.33 6.57
C PHE A 211 8.04 -13.32 7.96
N ARG A 212 7.24 -13.05 8.98
CA ARG A 212 7.64 -13.14 10.39
C ARG A 212 7.15 -14.47 10.94
N PRO A 213 7.78 -15.05 11.98
CA PRO A 213 7.20 -16.20 12.66
C PRO A 213 5.75 -15.93 13.01
N SER A 214 4.87 -16.85 12.61
CA SER A 214 3.45 -16.70 12.88
C SER A 214 3.21 -16.67 14.38
N LYS A 215 2.19 -15.92 14.78
CA LYS A 215 1.77 -15.85 16.17
C LYS A 215 0.35 -16.39 16.29
N VAL A 216 0.04 -16.94 17.46
CA VAL A 216 -1.30 -17.40 17.83
C VAL A 216 -1.79 -16.57 19.02
N GLY A 217 -3.11 -16.38 19.09
CA GLY A 217 -3.75 -15.79 20.26
C GLY A 217 -3.61 -16.74 21.45
N THR A 218 -3.14 -16.23 22.58
CA THR A 218 -3.10 -16.96 23.85
C THR A 218 -4.43 -16.77 24.60
N PRO A 219 -4.79 -17.69 25.53
CA PRO A 219 -6.05 -17.59 26.28
C PRO A 219 -6.24 -16.27 27.06
N ASP A 220 -5.15 -15.56 27.37
CA ASP A 220 -5.12 -14.25 28.03
C ASP A 220 -5.22 -13.06 27.04
N GLY A 221 -5.55 -13.30 25.77
CA GLY A 221 -5.75 -12.26 24.75
C GLY A 221 -4.47 -11.66 24.16
N LYS A 222 -3.30 -12.21 24.48
CA LYS A 222 -2.01 -11.79 23.91
C LYS A 222 -1.68 -12.61 22.65
N VAL A 223 -0.62 -12.21 21.92
CA VAL A 223 -0.23 -12.85 20.66
C VAL A 223 1.23 -13.32 20.76
N ALA A 224 1.46 -14.64 20.69
CA ALA A 224 2.78 -15.24 20.91
C ALA A 224 3.18 -16.24 19.81
N VAL A 225 4.48 -16.41 19.58
CA VAL A 225 5.00 -17.50 18.74
C VAL A 225 4.83 -18.82 19.51
N SER A 226 4.26 -19.84 18.87
CA SER A 226 3.89 -21.10 19.53
C SER A 226 4.46 -22.31 18.80
N LYS A 227 4.72 -23.39 19.53
CA LYS A 227 5.06 -24.71 18.94
C LYS A 227 3.90 -25.30 18.13
N ASN A 228 2.68 -24.81 18.35
CA ASN A 228 1.47 -25.27 17.67
C ASN A 228 1.30 -24.66 16.26
N ARG A 229 2.00 -23.55 15.97
CA ARG A 229 2.03 -22.92 14.65
C ARG A 229 3.45 -22.48 14.33
N THR A 230 4.13 -23.24 13.49
CA THR A 230 5.55 -23.02 13.19
C THR A 230 5.78 -22.32 11.85
N SER A 231 4.71 -21.96 11.12
CA SER A 231 4.78 -21.24 9.85
C SER A 231 5.22 -19.79 9.99
N SER A 232 5.54 -19.16 8.87
CA SER A 232 5.72 -17.70 8.79
C SER A 232 4.48 -17.02 8.20
N THR A 233 4.22 -15.77 8.59
CA THR A 233 3.08 -14.98 8.12
C THR A 233 3.50 -13.60 7.60
N ALA A 234 2.84 -13.14 6.54
CA ALA A 234 2.81 -11.76 6.08
C ALA A 234 1.35 -11.30 5.94
N ALA A 235 1.09 -10.00 6.12
CA ALA A 235 -0.25 -9.43 5.95
C ALA A 235 -0.25 -8.48 4.74
N ILE A 236 -1.26 -8.61 3.89
CA ILE A 236 -1.55 -7.69 2.78
C ILE A 236 -2.72 -6.80 3.23
N LYS A 237 -2.54 -5.49 3.13
CA LYS A 237 -3.57 -4.53 3.57
C LYS A 237 -4.76 -4.61 2.61
N ARG A 238 -5.95 -4.28 3.13
CA ARG A 238 -7.16 -4.14 2.30
C ARG A 238 -6.97 -3.08 1.23
N HIS A 239 -7.58 -3.31 0.07
CA HIS A 239 -7.54 -2.40 -1.07
C HIS A 239 -6.13 -2.02 -1.56
N GLN A 240 -5.09 -2.76 -1.15
CA GLN A 240 -3.68 -2.34 -1.31
C GLN A 240 -3.28 -2.19 -2.78
N THR A 241 -3.76 -3.07 -3.66
CA THR A 241 -3.50 -3.02 -5.11
C THR A 241 -4.77 -3.34 -5.90
N PRO A 242 -4.86 -2.98 -7.19
CA PRO A 242 -6.00 -3.35 -8.03
C PRO A 242 -6.24 -4.87 -8.10
N VAL A 243 -5.17 -5.68 -7.99
CA VAL A 243 -5.26 -7.14 -7.93
C VAL A 243 -5.92 -7.59 -6.62
N VAL A 244 -5.51 -7.03 -5.49
CA VAL A 244 -6.13 -7.29 -4.17
C VAL A 244 -7.62 -6.93 -4.21
N GLN A 245 -7.96 -5.75 -4.73
CA GLN A 245 -9.36 -5.31 -4.87
C GLN A 245 -10.18 -6.22 -5.81
N CYS A 246 -9.55 -6.79 -6.84
CA CYS A 246 -10.20 -7.78 -7.71
C CYS A 246 -10.50 -9.08 -6.94
N ILE A 247 -9.53 -9.57 -6.15
CA ILE A 247 -9.70 -10.77 -5.33
C ILE A 247 -10.76 -10.55 -4.23
N GLU A 248 -10.72 -9.42 -3.53
CA GLU A 248 -11.74 -9.03 -2.53
C GLU A 248 -13.14 -9.06 -3.13
N ARG A 249 -13.33 -8.45 -4.31
CA ARG A 249 -14.63 -8.47 -5.02
C ARG A 249 -15.07 -9.87 -5.42
N ARG A 250 -14.15 -10.74 -5.87
CA ARG A 250 -14.48 -12.13 -6.22
C ARG A 250 -14.93 -12.94 -5.01
N PHE A 251 -14.24 -12.80 -3.87
CA PHE A 251 -14.66 -13.43 -2.63
C PHE A 251 -15.98 -12.84 -2.10
N ALA A 252 -16.21 -11.55 -2.29
CA ALA A 252 -17.46 -10.91 -1.87
C ALA A 252 -18.65 -11.47 -2.65
N GLN A 253 -18.53 -11.49 -3.98
CA GLN A 253 -19.54 -12.03 -4.90
C GLN A 253 -19.88 -13.49 -4.60
N PHE A 254 -18.87 -14.33 -4.36
CA PHE A 254 -19.10 -15.75 -4.05
C PHE A 254 -19.94 -15.96 -2.77
N GLN A 255 -19.84 -15.06 -1.79
CA GLN A 255 -20.60 -15.12 -0.54
C GLN A 255 -21.99 -14.48 -0.64
N GLY A 256 -22.44 -14.11 -1.85
CA GLY A 256 -23.69 -13.39 -2.05
C GLY A 256 -23.54 -11.88 -1.88
N ASP A 257 -22.48 -11.30 -2.45
CA ASP A 257 -22.21 -9.85 -2.47
C ASP A 257 -22.07 -9.21 -1.08
N VAL A 258 -21.37 -9.89 -0.17
CA VAL A 258 -21.03 -9.30 1.14
C VAL A 258 -20.13 -8.08 0.98
N ASP A 259 -20.22 -7.13 1.92
CA ASP A 259 -19.37 -5.94 1.90
C ASP A 259 -17.89 -6.33 2.05
N VAL A 260 -17.05 -5.88 1.11
CA VAL A 260 -15.59 -6.08 1.13
C VAL A 260 -14.94 -5.50 2.40
N ASP A 261 -15.54 -4.47 3.02
CA ASP A 261 -15.03 -3.87 4.25
C ASP A 261 -15.34 -4.70 5.51
N SER A 262 -16.15 -5.75 5.39
CA SER A 262 -16.30 -6.80 6.39
C SER A 262 -15.17 -7.83 6.34
N MET A 263 -14.34 -7.83 5.29
CA MET A 263 -13.17 -8.72 5.22
C MET A 263 -12.02 -8.19 6.05
N GLU A 264 -11.27 -9.09 6.69
CA GLU A 264 -9.98 -8.77 7.31
C GLU A 264 -8.89 -8.57 6.23
N PRO A 265 -7.81 -7.83 6.54
CA PRO A 265 -6.61 -7.85 5.70
C PRO A 265 -6.15 -9.28 5.41
N PHE A 266 -5.82 -9.55 4.16
CA PHE A 266 -5.41 -10.89 3.75
C PHE A 266 -4.15 -11.32 4.51
N GLN A 267 -4.15 -12.56 4.97
CA GLN A 267 -3.01 -13.16 5.64
C GLN A 267 -2.36 -14.19 4.74
N VAL A 268 -1.13 -13.93 4.30
CA VAL A 268 -0.30 -14.89 3.57
C VAL A 268 0.49 -15.72 4.57
N VAL A 269 0.45 -17.03 4.44
CA VAL A 269 1.15 -17.98 5.31
C VAL A 269 2.11 -18.83 4.50
N LYS A 270 3.35 -18.98 4.96
CA LYS A 270 4.37 -19.83 4.33
C LYS A 270 4.80 -20.93 5.28
N TYR A 271 4.78 -22.16 4.79
CA TYR A 271 5.26 -23.36 5.47
C TYR A 271 6.42 -23.93 4.68
N THR A 272 7.48 -24.32 5.37
CA THR A 272 8.64 -25.02 4.81
C THR A 272 8.94 -26.26 5.63
N ASN A 273 9.43 -27.34 5.00
CA ASN A 273 9.81 -28.59 5.67
C ASN A 273 8.68 -29.13 6.57
N ASP A 274 9.00 -29.53 7.80
CA ASP A 274 8.04 -30.08 8.76
C ASP A 274 7.19 -29.03 9.50
N GLN A 275 7.14 -27.79 9.00
CA GLN A 275 6.31 -26.75 9.62
C GLN A 275 4.82 -27.06 9.46
N GLN A 276 4.05 -26.82 10.51
CA GLN A 276 2.63 -27.14 10.56
C GLN A 276 1.83 -26.10 11.34
N TYR A 277 0.51 -26.22 11.24
CA TYR A 277 -0.42 -25.65 12.20
C TYR A 277 -1.32 -26.77 12.73
N THR A 278 -1.21 -27.05 14.03
CA THR A 278 -2.04 -28.04 14.72
C THR A 278 -3.53 -27.70 14.60
N PRO A 279 -4.43 -28.68 14.84
CA PRO A 279 -5.88 -28.46 14.77
C PRO A 279 -6.33 -27.21 15.54
N HIS A 280 -7.07 -26.32 14.86
CA HIS A 280 -7.54 -25.05 15.39
C HIS A 280 -8.86 -24.61 14.73
N TYR A 281 -9.43 -23.55 15.29
CA TYR A 281 -10.62 -22.88 14.78
C TYR A 281 -10.26 -21.45 14.36
N ASP A 282 -10.98 -20.96 13.34
CA ASP A 282 -10.87 -19.57 12.92
C ASP A 282 -11.85 -18.64 13.64
N TRP A 283 -13.00 -19.17 14.10
CA TRP A 283 -13.89 -18.41 14.97
C TRP A 283 -13.19 -18.07 16.28
N MET A 284 -13.47 -16.87 16.78
CA MET A 284 -12.74 -16.30 17.91
C MET A 284 -13.36 -16.67 19.25
N LYS A 285 -12.51 -16.80 20.27
CA LYS A 285 -12.93 -17.02 21.66
C LYS A 285 -12.86 -15.74 22.51
N ASP A 286 -12.02 -14.79 22.12
CA ASP A 286 -11.79 -13.56 22.88
C ASP A 286 -12.94 -12.55 22.70
N PRO A 287 -13.71 -12.25 23.77
CA PRO A 287 -14.81 -11.29 23.71
C PRO A 287 -14.39 -9.89 23.25
N ASN A 288 -13.16 -9.46 23.53
CA ASN A 288 -12.69 -8.13 23.14
C ASN A 288 -12.46 -8.04 21.63
N ASN A 289 -11.97 -9.12 21.01
CA ASN A 289 -11.76 -9.18 19.56
C ASN A 289 -13.10 -9.31 18.81
N ILE A 290 -14.07 -10.03 19.40
CA ILE A 290 -15.45 -10.10 18.88
C ILE A 290 -16.09 -8.71 18.86
N LYS A 291 -15.84 -7.86 19.86
CA LYS A 291 -16.38 -6.49 19.87
C LYS A 291 -15.89 -5.60 18.73
N ILE A 292 -14.80 -5.93 18.03
CA ILE A 292 -14.21 -5.06 17.01
C ILE A 292 -14.92 -5.20 15.66
N GLY A 293 -15.56 -6.34 15.36
CA GLY A 293 -16.33 -6.55 14.12
C GLY A 293 -17.24 -7.78 14.14
N GLY A 294 -17.64 -8.28 15.32
CA GLY A 294 -18.35 -9.55 15.45
C GLY A 294 -17.45 -10.76 15.16
N GLN A 295 -18.08 -11.93 15.01
CA GLN A 295 -17.37 -13.19 14.70
C GLN A 295 -16.78 -13.20 13.29
N ARG A 296 -15.80 -14.08 13.05
CA ARG A 296 -15.44 -14.50 11.69
C ARG A 296 -16.50 -15.49 11.23
N VAL A 297 -17.33 -15.10 10.28
CA VAL A 297 -18.47 -15.91 9.81
C VAL A 297 -18.07 -16.91 8.73
N THR A 298 -17.06 -16.59 7.93
CA THR A 298 -16.55 -17.43 6.84
C THR A 298 -15.05 -17.34 6.75
N THR A 299 -14.45 -18.38 6.16
CA THR A 299 -13.04 -18.40 5.80
C THR A 299 -12.85 -18.88 4.37
N TYR A 300 -11.90 -18.26 3.69
CA TYR A 300 -11.21 -18.83 2.52
C TYR A 300 -9.77 -19.20 2.84
N PHE A 301 -9.34 -20.36 2.37
CA PHE A 301 -7.94 -20.76 2.31
C PHE A 301 -7.57 -21.04 0.85
N THR A 302 -6.78 -20.17 0.24
CA THR A 302 -6.29 -20.35 -1.14
C THR A 302 -4.85 -20.83 -1.15
N TYR A 303 -4.52 -21.86 -1.93
CA TYR A 303 -3.13 -22.21 -2.18
C TYR A 303 -2.56 -21.30 -3.26
N LEU A 304 -1.57 -20.48 -2.92
CA LEU A 304 -0.89 -19.59 -3.89
C LEU A 304 0.25 -20.30 -4.59
N GLN A 305 1.01 -21.11 -3.84
CA GLN A 305 2.12 -21.90 -4.34
C GLN A 305 2.23 -23.18 -3.51
N ALA A 306 2.58 -24.27 -4.18
CA ALA A 306 2.85 -25.55 -3.53
C ALA A 306 3.91 -26.29 -4.34
N ASN A 307 5.04 -26.56 -3.71
CA ASN A 307 6.08 -27.44 -4.21
C ASN A 307 6.30 -28.52 -3.16
N CYS A 308 5.31 -29.42 -3.04
CA CYS A 308 5.26 -30.46 -2.03
C CYS A 308 4.29 -31.58 -2.46
N SER A 309 4.61 -32.82 -2.10
CA SER A 309 3.74 -33.99 -2.27
C SER A 309 2.77 -34.20 -1.11
N MET A 310 3.05 -33.56 0.04
CA MET A 310 2.19 -33.45 1.22
C MET A 310 1.76 -31.99 1.41
N GLY A 311 1.15 -31.66 2.54
CA GLY A 311 0.89 -30.28 2.93
C GLY A 311 -0.58 -29.90 2.82
N GLU A 312 -1.45 -30.85 3.09
CA GLU A 312 -2.89 -30.72 3.00
C GLU A 312 -3.44 -29.75 4.05
N THR A 313 -4.65 -29.26 3.77
CA THR A 313 -5.54 -28.69 4.79
C THR A 313 -6.50 -29.80 5.20
N GLU A 314 -6.42 -30.21 6.46
CA GLU A 314 -7.17 -31.33 7.03
C GLU A 314 -8.30 -30.80 7.91
N PHE A 315 -9.55 -31.23 7.67
CA PHE A 315 -10.68 -30.98 8.57
C PHE A 315 -10.93 -32.23 9.41
N VAL A 316 -10.40 -32.21 10.64
CA VAL A 316 -10.23 -33.38 11.50
C VAL A 316 -11.56 -34.04 11.89
N MET A 317 -12.61 -33.24 12.01
CA MET A 317 -13.93 -33.69 12.48
C MET A 317 -14.86 -34.12 11.35
N ILE A 318 -14.48 -33.93 10.09
CA ILE A 318 -15.29 -34.31 8.92
C ILE A 318 -14.74 -35.64 8.38
N PRO A 319 -15.42 -36.77 8.56
CA PRO A 319 -14.90 -38.07 8.16
C PRO A 319 -14.87 -38.22 6.64
N PHE A 320 -13.85 -38.91 6.13
CA PHE A 320 -13.80 -39.29 4.73
C PHE A 320 -14.79 -40.43 4.45
N ASN A 321 -15.86 -40.13 3.70
CA ASN A 321 -16.77 -41.14 3.16
C ASN A 321 -16.35 -41.54 1.74
N LYS A 322 -15.79 -42.75 1.58
CA LYS A 322 -15.31 -43.23 0.27
C LYS A 322 -16.37 -43.18 -0.82
N THR A 323 -17.58 -43.66 -0.55
CA THR A 323 -18.68 -43.69 -1.54
C THR A 323 -19.04 -42.30 -2.07
N PHE A 324 -18.92 -41.27 -1.24
CA PHE A 324 -19.28 -39.90 -1.61
C PHE A 324 -18.09 -39.08 -2.14
N HIS A 325 -16.89 -39.30 -1.58
CA HIS A 325 -15.70 -38.48 -1.83
C HIS A 325 -14.77 -39.04 -2.90
N GLU A 326 -14.89 -40.30 -3.31
CA GLU A 326 -14.00 -40.92 -4.30
C GLU A 326 -14.02 -40.19 -5.66
N ARG A 327 -15.13 -39.52 -5.99
CA ARG A 327 -15.25 -38.68 -7.19
C ARG A 327 -14.44 -37.37 -7.15
N PHE A 328 -13.93 -36.98 -5.99
CA PHE A 328 -13.16 -35.75 -5.78
C PHE A 328 -11.69 -36.05 -5.50
N CYS A 329 -11.20 -37.23 -5.86
CA CYS A 329 -9.82 -37.63 -5.58
C CYS A 329 -8.77 -36.89 -6.41
N ASP A 330 -9.17 -36.02 -7.33
CA ASP A 330 -8.32 -35.00 -7.95
C ASP A 330 -7.93 -33.91 -6.93
N ILE A 331 -8.85 -33.49 -6.07
CA ILE A 331 -8.63 -32.43 -5.06
C ILE A 331 -8.51 -32.94 -3.61
N LEU A 332 -9.00 -34.15 -3.30
CA LEU A 332 -8.97 -34.77 -1.97
C LEU A 332 -8.00 -35.95 -1.88
N VAL A 333 -7.29 -36.08 -0.76
CA VAL A 333 -6.49 -37.28 -0.50
C VAL A 333 -7.40 -38.48 -0.23
N CYS A 334 -7.30 -39.49 -1.10
CA CYS A 334 -8.09 -40.72 -1.09
C CYS A 334 -7.21 -41.97 -0.99
N ASP A 335 -6.06 -41.87 -0.31
CA ASP A 335 -5.18 -43.01 -0.06
C ASP A 335 -5.83 -44.04 0.89
N GLU A 336 -5.15 -45.16 1.13
CA GLU A 336 -5.65 -46.23 2.00
C GLU A 336 -5.89 -45.74 3.44
N ASN A 337 -5.19 -44.67 3.87
CA ASN A 337 -5.32 -44.07 5.19
C ASN A 337 -6.36 -42.93 5.23
N ALA A 338 -7.10 -42.69 4.14
CA ALA A 338 -8.05 -41.58 4.05
C ALA A 338 -9.15 -41.67 5.12
N THR A 339 -9.55 -42.87 5.53
CA THR A 339 -10.56 -43.10 6.57
C THR A 339 -10.02 -42.98 8.00
N GLU A 340 -8.70 -43.00 8.19
CA GLU A 340 -8.06 -42.87 9.51
C GLU A 340 -7.93 -41.40 9.95
N HIS A 341 -8.16 -40.48 9.01
CA HIS A 341 -8.07 -39.05 9.18
C HIS A 341 -9.39 -38.36 8.79
N GLY A 342 -9.47 -37.06 9.08
CA GLY A 342 -10.50 -36.22 8.51
C GLY A 342 -10.31 -36.00 7.00
N ILE A 343 -11.25 -35.32 6.35
CA ILE A 343 -11.14 -34.95 4.94
C ILE A 343 -9.91 -34.05 4.73
N ARG A 344 -9.08 -34.39 3.74
CA ARG A 344 -7.81 -33.71 3.43
C ARG A 344 -7.81 -33.15 2.01
N PHE A 345 -7.64 -31.84 1.89
CA PHE A 345 -7.56 -31.14 0.61
C PHE A 345 -6.12 -30.97 0.15
N ARG A 346 -5.81 -31.39 -1.08
CA ARG A 346 -4.46 -31.27 -1.65
C ARG A 346 -4.04 -29.82 -1.87
N PRO A 347 -2.75 -29.50 -1.69
CA PRO A 347 -2.22 -28.15 -1.92
C PRO A 347 -2.02 -27.88 -3.42
N ILE A 348 -3.11 -27.63 -4.14
CA ILE A 348 -3.08 -27.34 -5.58
C ILE A 348 -3.09 -25.83 -5.79
N PRO A 349 -2.03 -25.21 -6.37
CA PRO A 349 -1.98 -23.76 -6.59
C PRO A 349 -3.19 -23.26 -7.39
N GLY A 350 -3.78 -22.15 -6.95
CA GLY A 350 -5.00 -21.55 -7.50
C GLY A 350 -6.30 -22.07 -6.88
N ASN A 351 -6.29 -23.25 -6.24
CA ASN A 351 -7.49 -23.79 -5.59
C ASN A 351 -7.77 -23.09 -4.27
N THR A 352 -9.06 -22.90 -3.97
CA THR A 352 -9.54 -22.27 -2.74
C THR A 352 -10.51 -23.18 -2.01
N ILE A 353 -10.31 -23.34 -0.71
CA ILE A 353 -11.25 -24.01 0.21
C ILE A 353 -12.07 -22.92 0.90
N PHE A 354 -13.39 -23.08 0.95
CA PHE A 354 -14.32 -22.16 1.58
C PHE A 354 -15.19 -22.89 2.60
N TRP A 355 -15.41 -22.29 3.76
CA TRP A 355 -16.36 -22.80 4.75
C TRP A 355 -16.97 -21.69 5.60
N TYR A 356 -18.13 -21.99 6.19
CA TYR A 356 -18.75 -21.19 7.23
C TYR A 356 -18.18 -21.60 8.59
N ASN A 357 -17.82 -20.63 9.41
CA ASN A 357 -17.32 -20.86 10.77
C ASN A 357 -18.46 -20.97 11.80
N MET A 358 -19.69 -20.68 11.37
CA MET A 358 -20.90 -20.71 12.19
C MET A 358 -21.89 -21.74 11.62
N ASP A 359 -22.63 -22.42 12.49
CA ASP A 359 -23.70 -23.33 12.12
C ASP A 359 -24.98 -22.59 11.70
N GLU A 360 -26.03 -23.34 11.34
CA GLU A 360 -27.33 -22.80 10.92
C GLU A 360 -28.05 -21.97 12.01
N TYR A 361 -27.63 -22.09 13.27
CA TYR A 361 -28.15 -21.34 14.42
C TYR A 361 -27.25 -20.15 14.79
N GLY A 362 -26.17 -19.90 14.04
CA GLY A 362 -25.21 -18.85 14.31
C GLY A 362 -24.27 -19.15 15.48
N GLN A 363 -24.12 -20.42 15.87
CA GLN A 363 -23.17 -20.86 16.89
C GLN A 363 -21.86 -21.32 16.24
N ALA A 364 -20.75 -21.28 16.98
CA ALA A 364 -19.45 -21.69 16.47
C ALA A 364 -19.46 -23.17 16.06
N ASP A 365 -19.11 -23.46 14.81
CA ASP A 365 -19.16 -24.83 14.29
C ASP A 365 -17.91 -25.62 14.70
N ASN A 366 -18.13 -26.78 15.31
CA ASN A 366 -17.05 -27.69 15.73
C ASN A 366 -16.50 -28.53 14.57
N PHE A 367 -17.25 -28.70 13.48
CA PHE A 367 -16.79 -29.44 12.30
C PHE A 367 -15.71 -28.71 11.51
N THR A 368 -15.54 -27.41 11.75
CA THR A 368 -14.50 -26.58 11.11
C THR A 368 -13.14 -26.68 11.77
N LEU A 369 -12.96 -27.59 12.73
CA LEU A 369 -11.66 -27.88 13.34
C LEU A 369 -10.69 -28.38 12.26
N HIS A 370 -9.69 -27.56 11.94
CA HIS A 370 -8.81 -27.84 10.81
C HIS A 370 -7.33 -27.63 11.13
N ALA A 371 -6.47 -28.26 10.35
CA ALA A 371 -5.03 -28.25 10.51
C ALA A 371 -4.32 -28.02 9.17
N GLY A 372 -3.19 -27.32 9.23
CA GLY A 372 -2.27 -27.20 8.10
C GLY A 372 -1.18 -28.25 8.24
N ARG A 373 -1.25 -29.33 7.46
CA ARG A 373 -0.26 -30.42 7.51
C ARG A 373 1.10 -29.96 6.97
N PRO A 374 2.20 -30.59 7.41
CA PRO A 374 3.53 -30.27 6.90
C PRO A 374 3.66 -30.56 5.40
N PRO A 375 4.34 -29.69 4.62
CA PRO A 375 4.65 -29.97 3.22
C PRO A 375 5.66 -31.12 3.00
N GLY A 376 6.30 -31.62 4.07
CA GLY A 376 7.29 -32.70 4.01
C GLY A 376 8.72 -32.19 3.78
N GLU A 377 9.70 -33.10 3.77
CA GLU A 377 11.12 -32.75 3.64
C GLU A 377 11.40 -31.98 2.33
N ASN A 378 12.08 -30.83 2.45
CA ASN A 378 12.35 -29.88 1.35
C ASN A 378 11.09 -29.29 0.67
N GLY A 379 9.89 -29.59 1.18
CA GLY A 379 8.63 -29.08 0.64
C GLY A 379 8.35 -27.65 1.08
N THR A 380 7.65 -26.90 0.22
CA THR A 380 7.18 -25.54 0.54
C THR A 380 5.73 -25.35 0.10
N LYS A 381 4.90 -24.72 0.94
CA LYS A 381 3.56 -24.25 0.55
C LYS A 381 3.28 -22.84 1.04
N ILE A 382 2.59 -22.06 0.21
CA ILE A 382 2.13 -20.70 0.51
C ILE A 382 0.60 -20.67 0.39
N GLY A 383 -0.06 -20.28 1.48
CA GLY A 383 -1.51 -20.13 1.55
C GLY A 383 -1.93 -18.68 1.76
N LEU A 384 -3.16 -18.36 1.38
CA LEU A 384 -3.84 -17.09 1.61
C LEU A 384 -5.09 -17.33 2.45
N ASN A 385 -5.08 -16.80 3.67
CA ASN A 385 -6.24 -16.75 4.55
C ASN A 385 -7.01 -15.45 4.31
N VAL A 386 -8.32 -15.58 4.07
CA VAL A 386 -9.25 -14.45 4.05
C VAL A 386 -10.41 -14.77 4.99
N TRP A 387 -10.66 -13.86 5.93
CA TRP A 387 -11.75 -14.00 6.89
C TRP A 387 -12.75 -12.89 6.71
N THR A 388 -14.03 -13.23 6.65
CA THR A 388 -15.13 -12.26 6.65
C THR A 388 -15.74 -12.18 8.04
N ARG A 389 -15.95 -10.96 8.53
CA ARG A 389 -16.54 -10.65 9.83
C ARG A 389 -18.07 -10.45 9.72
N LEU A 390 -18.79 -10.70 10.82
CA LEU A 390 -20.24 -10.50 10.91
C LEU A 390 -20.63 -9.03 10.75
N GLU A 391 -19.86 -8.12 11.36
CA GLU A 391 -20.07 -6.68 11.25
C GLU A 391 -18.94 -6.04 10.43
N LYS A 392 -19.26 -4.91 9.77
CA LYS A 392 -18.25 -4.10 9.09
C LYS A 392 -17.19 -3.64 10.09
N PHE A 393 -15.95 -3.55 9.62
CA PHE A 393 -14.92 -2.82 10.37
C PHE A 393 -15.21 -1.32 10.26
N SER A 394 -16.12 -0.83 11.11
CA SER A 394 -16.72 0.49 10.99
C SER A 394 -15.92 1.58 11.72
N ILE A 395 -15.61 2.66 11.00
CA ILE A 395 -15.14 3.95 11.54
C ILE A 395 -16.14 4.52 12.57
N GLU A 396 -17.40 4.04 12.59
CA GLU A 396 -18.43 4.50 13.53
C GLU A 396 -18.05 4.31 15.01
N LYS A 397 -17.15 3.37 15.33
CA LYS A 397 -16.65 3.19 16.70
C LYS A 397 -15.73 4.33 17.17
N GLU A 398 -15.26 5.19 16.27
CA GLU A 398 -14.47 6.39 16.59
C GLU A 398 -15.28 7.70 16.58
N LEU A 399 -16.56 7.66 16.16
CA LEU A 399 -17.43 8.84 16.14
C LEU A 399 -17.78 9.27 17.57
N LYS A 400 -17.41 10.50 17.93
CA LYS A 400 -17.82 11.18 19.18
C LYS A 400 -18.70 12.38 18.83
N PRO A 401 -19.52 12.92 19.76
CA PRO A 401 -20.22 14.18 19.54
C PRO A 401 -19.24 15.24 19.02
N SER A 402 -19.63 15.97 17.97
CA SER A 402 -18.76 17.00 17.40
C SER A 402 -18.58 18.13 18.41
N VAL A 403 -17.35 18.61 18.58
CA VAL A 403 -17.05 19.77 19.43
C VAL A 403 -16.80 20.99 18.55
N THR A 404 -17.32 22.14 18.95
CA THR A 404 -16.94 23.45 18.38
C THR A 404 -16.01 24.16 19.34
N THR A 405 -15.11 24.99 18.84
CA THR A 405 -14.28 25.83 19.71
C THR A 405 -15.08 27.04 20.17
N ALA A 406 -15.29 27.18 21.47
CA ALA A 406 -15.87 28.39 22.04
C ALA A 406 -14.92 29.59 21.82
N PRO A 407 -15.41 30.85 21.94
CA PRO A 407 -14.57 32.05 21.79
C PRO A 407 -13.32 32.07 22.70
N ASP A 408 -13.30 31.27 23.77
CA ASP A 408 -12.20 31.11 24.72
C ASP A 408 -11.19 30.00 24.34
N GLY A 409 -11.34 29.37 23.18
CA GLY A 409 -10.42 28.34 22.69
C GLY A 409 -10.69 26.93 23.19
N LYS A 410 -11.72 26.69 24.03
CA LYS A 410 -12.01 25.36 24.58
C LYS A 410 -13.02 24.57 23.73
N PRO A 411 -12.85 23.24 23.59
CA PRO A 411 -13.84 22.41 22.92
C PRO A 411 -15.11 22.31 23.76
N SER A 412 -16.23 22.79 23.21
CA SER A 412 -17.56 22.70 23.84
C SER A 412 -18.54 21.97 22.93
N ILE A 413 -19.44 21.18 23.54
CA ILE A 413 -20.60 20.61 22.84
C ILE A 413 -21.60 21.77 22.69
N ASN A 414 -21.72 22.31 21.49
CA ASN A 414 -22.55 23.48 21.22
C ASN A 414 -23.87 23.08 20.52
N LYS A 415 -24.94 23.85 20.77
CA LYS A 415 -26.26 23.67 20.13
C LYS A 415 -26.22 23.95 18.62
N ASP A 416 -25.18 24.64 18.16
CA ASP A 416 -24.99 25.06 16.78
C ASP A 416 -24.53 23.91 15.85
N ARG A 417 -24.00 22.81 16.41
CA ARG A 417 -23.58 21.62 15.66
C ARG A 417 -23.95 20.35 16.42
N THR A 418 -24.95 19.63 15.90
CA THR A 418 -25.50 18.45 16.59
C THR A 418 -24.98 17.13 16.03
N SER A 419 -24.06 17.14 15.07
CA SER A 419 -23.49 15.95 14.42
C SER A 419 -22.51 15.16 15.29
N SER A 420 -22.19 13.93 14.89
CA SER A 420 -21.02 13.18 15.39
C SER A 420 -19.83 13.30 14.44
N SER A 421 -18.60 13.28 14.95
CA SER A 421 -17.39 13.38 14.13
C SER A 421 -16.25 12.47 14.60
N ALA A 422 -15.35 12.15 13.68
CA ALA A 422 -14.07 11.49 13.92
C ALA A 422 -13.00 12.13 13.02
N PHE A 423 -11.75 12.12 13.46
CA PHE A 423 -10.62 12.61 12.66
C PHE A 423 -9.79 11.44 12.16
N LEU A 424 -9.50 11.45 10.86
CA LEU A 424 -8.51 10.56 10.26
C LEU A 424 -7.17 11.27 10.28
N LYS A 425 -6.16 10.64 10.90
CA LYS A 425 -4.81 11.18 10.95
C LYS A 425 -4.23 11.30 9.54
N ARG A 426 -3.36 12.29 9.35
CA ARG A 426 -2.61 12.45 8.09
C ARG A 426 -1.90 11.15 7.75
N HIS A 427 -1.99 10.75 6.48
CA HIS A 427 -1.38 9.52 5.96
C HIS A 427 -1.81 8.21 6.64
N GLN A 428 -2.89 8.20 7.44
CA GLN A 428 -3.30 7.05 8.27
C GLN A 428 -3.47 5.76 7.45
N THR A 429 -4.02 5.87 6.24
CA THR A 429 -4.19 4.73 5.31
C THR A 429 -3.81 5.13 3.89
N PRO A 430 -3.48 4.16 3.00
CA PRO A 430 -3.25 4.45 1.59
C PRO A 430 -4.42 5.14 0.89
N ILE A 431 -5.67 4.88 1.31
CA ILE A 431 -6.87 5.56 0.81
C ILE A 431 -6.86 7.03 1.22
N VAL A 432 -6.59 7.31 2.50
CA VAL A 432 -6.44 8.70 3.00
C VAL A 432 -5.32 9.41 2.23
N GLN A 433 -4.16 8.78 2.03
CA GLN A 433 -3.07 9.34 1.22
C GLN A 433 -3.45 9.58 -0.24
N CYS A 434 -4.24 8.69 -0.84
CA CYS A 434 -4.72 8.84 -2.21
C CYS A 434 -5.66 10.05 -2.32
N ILE A 435 -6.59 10.20 -1.36
CA ILE A 435 -7.53 11.31 -1.30
C ILE A 435 -6.77 12.63 -1.03
N GLU A 436 -5.81 12.65 -0.10
CA GLU A 436 -4.92 13.79 0.16
C GLU A 436 -4.23 14.26 -1.12
N ARG A 437 -3.63 13.33 -1.88
CA ARG A 437 -2.96 13.66 -3.15
C ARG A 437 -3.92 14.18 -4.20
N ARG A 438 -5.13 13.63 -4.30
CA ARG A 438 -6.14 14.09 -5.27
C ARG A 438 -6.60 15.51 -4.98
N PHE A 439 -6.89 15.82 -3.71
CA PHE A 439 -7.23 17.19 -3.31
C PHE A 439 -6.04 18.14 -3.44
N ALA A 440 -4.82 17.69 -3.15
CA ALA A 440 -3.62 18.49 -3.38
C ALA A 440 -3.45 18.85 -4.87
N GLN A 441 -3.55 17.86 -5.75
CA GLN A 441 -3.46 18.02 -7.21
C GLN A 441 -4.52 18.96 -7.76
N PHE A 442 -5.77 18.82 -7.31
CA PHE A 442 -6.87 19.69 -7.76
C PHE A 442 -6.61 21.18 -7.49
N GLN A 443 -5.92 21.51 -6.41
CA GLN A 443 -5.59 22.90 -6.04
C GLN A 443 -4.31 23.43 -6.70
N GLY A 444 -3.76 22.69 -7.67
CA GLY A 444 -2.49 23.04 -8.30
C GLY A 444 -1.27 22.51 -7.53
N ASP A 445 -1.34 21.26 -7.07
CA ASP A 445 -0.25 20.55 -6.38
C ASP A 445 0.21 21.21 -5.07
N VAL A 446 -0.74 21.67 -4.25
CA VAL A 446 -0.44 22.20 -2.91
C VAL A 446 0.20 21.13 -2.01
N ASP A 447 1.08 21.55 -1.10
CA ASP A 447 1.73 20.62 -0.18
C ASP A 447 0.68 19.99 0.77
N VAL A 448 0.60 18.66 0.78
CA VAL A 448 -0.29 17.88 1.67
C VAL A 448 -0.01 18.21 3.14
N ASP A 449 1.19 18.67 3.48
CA ASP A 449 1.50 19.12 4.84
C ASP A 449 0.72 20.36 5.28
N SER A 450 0.17 21.12 4.33
CA SER A 450 -0.71 22.26 4.59
C SER A 450 -2.17 21.80 4.80
N MET A 451 -2.49 20.53 4.58
CA MET A 451 -3.85 20.01 4.79
C MET A 451 -4.03 19.56 6.24
N GLU A 452 -5.16 19.93 6.84
CA GLU A 452 -5.57 19.41 8.14
C GLU A 452 -5.93 17.91 8.06
N PRO A 453 -5.83 17.16 9.18
CA PRO A 453 -6.41 15.82 9.28
C PRO A 453 -7.88 15.82 8.86
N PHE A 454 -8.29 14.85 8.06
CA PHE A 454 -9.66 14.82 7.55
C PHE A 454 -10.66 14.63 8.68
N GLN A 455 -11.74 15.40 8.67
CA GLN A 455 -12.84 15.23 9.60
C GLN A 455 -13.99 14.50 8.92
N VAL A 456 -14.31 13.29 9.40
CA VAL A 456 -15.53 12.58 9.02
C VAL A 456 -16.66 13.04 9.92
N VAL A 457 -17.80 13.38 9.33
CA VAL A 457 -18.97 13.91 10.04
C VAL A 457 -20.21 13.09 9.69
N LYS A 458 -21.01 12.71 10.68
CA LYS A 458 -22.26 11.99 10.51
C LYS A 458 -23.41 12.83 11.06
N TYR A 459 -24.41 13.04 10.22
CA TYR A 459 -25.68 13.67 10.58
C TYR A 459 -26.79 12.63 10.49
N THR A 460 -27.63 12.58 11.52
CA THR A 460 -28.88 11.81 11.57
C THR A 460 -30.06 12.77 11.79
N ASN A 461 -31.30 12.31 11.63
CA ASN A 461 -32.56 12.95 12.06
C ASN A 461 -32.45 14.38 12.60
N ASP A 462 -32.84 15.36 11.78
CA ASP A 462 -32.91 16.79 12.12
C ASP A 462 -31.60 17.43 12.62
N GLN A 463 -30.48 16.70 12.64
CA GLN A 463 -29.19 17.26 13.00
C GLN A 463 -28.67 18.14 11.87
N GLU A 464 -28.19 19.30 12.23
CA GLU A 464 -27.62 20.27 11.32
C GLU A 464 -26.29 20.82 11.82
N TYR A 465 -25.68 21.60 10.95
CA TYR A 465 -24.68 22.57 11.35
C TYR A 465 -25.18 23.93 10.90
N THR A 466 -25.46 24.81 11.87
CA THR A 466 -25.97 26.16 11.60
C THR A 466 -25.00 26.95 10.70
N PRO A 467 -25.48 27.99 10.01
CA PRO A 467 -24.65 28.81 9.14
C PRO A 467 -23.38 29.33 9.84
N HIS A 468 -22.21 29.06 9.25
CA HIS A 468 -20.90 29.36 9.82
C HIS A 468 -19.86 29.66 8.71
N TYR A 469 -18.65 30.00 9.14
CA TYR A 469 -17.48 30.15 8.29
C TYR A 469 -16.42 29.13 8.65
N ASP A 470 -15.66 28.71 7.65
CA ASP A 470 -14.48 27.86 7.87
C ASP A 470 -13.20 28.66 8.11
N TRP A 471 -13.14 29.92 7.67
CA TRP A 471 -12.04 30.79 8.02
C TRP A 471 -12.07 31.18 9.49
N MET A 472 -10.88 31.38 10.05
CA MET A 472 -10.65 31.57 11.48
C MET A 472 -10.49 33.05 11.84
N THR A 473 -10.99 33.41 13.02
CA THR A 473 -10.83 34.74 13.63
C THR A 473 -9.86 34.74 14.82
N SER A 474 -9.59 33.58 15.41
CA SER A 474 -8.75 33.45 16.61
C SER A 474 -7.26 33.61 16.26
N PRO A 475 -6.53 34.57 16.86
CA PRO A 475 -5.09 34.73 16.65
C PRO A 475 -4.30 33.45 16.93
N ASN A 476 -4.63 32.73 18.01
CA ASN A 476 -3.94 31.49 18.39
C ASN A 476 -4.11 30.37 17.34
N HIS A 477 -5.24 30.31 16.64
CA HIS A 477 -5.44 29.33 15.57
C HIS A 477 -4.75 29.72 14.26
N LEU A 478 -4.55 31.02 14.03
CA LEU A 478 -3.83 31.55 12.87
C LEU A 478 -2.32 31.36 13.00
N GLU A 479 -1.78 31.32 14.22
CA GLU A 479 -0.36 30.97 14.46
C GLU A 479 -0.03 29.54 14.03
N ILE A 480 -1.03 28.66 13.93
CA ILE A 480 -0.86 27.25 13.53
C ILE A 480 -1.25 27.10 12.06
N GLY A 481 -0.29 27.34 11.16
CA GLY A 481 -0.48 27.15 9.71
C GLY A 481 -1.23 28.27 9.01
N GLY A 482 -1.54 29.39 9.67
CA GLY A 482 -2.27 30.50 9.04
C GLY A 482 -3.75 30.19 8.81
N GLN A 483 -4.36 30.97 7.90
CA GLN A 483 -5.78 30.86 7.56
C GLN A 483 -6.09 29.56 6.80
N ARG A 484 -7.32 29.05 6.91
CA ARG A 484 -7.86 28.04 5.99
C ARG A 484 -8.13 28.73 4.65
N VAL A 485 -7.38 28.38 3.62
CA VAL A 485 -7.48 28.98 2.28
C VAL A 485 -8.60 28.34 1.48
N THR A 486 -8.78 27.03 1.61
CA THR A 486 -9.80 26.27 0.87
C THR A 486 -10.50 25.25 1.77
N THR A 487 -11.71 24.88 1.36
CA THR A 487 -12.45 23.77 1.94
C THR A 487 -12.95 22.83 0.84
N TYR A 488 -12.90 21.53 1.14
CA TYR A 488 -13.72 20.51 0.49
C TYR A 488 -14.74 19.95 1.46
N PHE A 489 -15.95 19.75 0.95
CA PHE A 489 -16.98 18.94 1.58
C PHE A 489 -17.40 17.80 0.65
N THR A 490 -16.97 16.58 0.95
CA THR A 490 -17.35 15.38 0.18
C THR A 490 -18.47 14.62 0.85
N TYR A 491 -19.52 14.29 0.12
CA TYR A 491 -20.53 13.34 0.59
C TYR A 491 -20.01 11.91 0.43
N LEU A 492 -19.67 11.24 1.52
CA LEU A 492 -19.24 9.84 1.50
C LEU A 492 -20.44 8.89 1.40
N GLN A 493 -21.54 9.25 2.07
CA GLN A 493 -22.81 8.54 2.02
C GLN A 493 -23.95 9.55 2.16
N ALA A 494 -25.01 9.36 1.39
CA ALA A 494 -26.20 10.18 1.46
C ALA A 494 -27.46 9.33 1.28
N ASN A 495 -28.06 8.92 2.40
CA ASN A 495 -29.33 8.21 2.44
C ASN A 495 -30.40 9.17 2.93
N CYS A 496 -30.67 10.21 2.14
CA CYS A 496 -31.55 11.31 2.49
C CYS A 496 -32.07 12.03 1.24
N SER A 497 -33.27 12.59 1.32
CA SER A 497 -33.86 13.45 0.29
C SER A 497 -33.59 14.94 0.53
N MET A 498 -33.19 15.28 1.75
CA MET A 498 -32.67 16.59 2.18
C MET A 498 -31.22 16.43 2.64
N GLY A 499 -30.59 17.49 3.13
CA GLY A 499 -29.25 17.40 3.73
C GLY A 499 -28.20 18.13 2.92
N GLU A 500 -28.62 19.16 2.22
CA GLU A 500 -27.82 20.01 1.35
C GLU A 500 -26.70 20.72 2.10
N THR A 501 -25.66 21.08 1.36
CA THR A 501 -24.73 22.14 1.77
C THR A 501 -25.27 23.43 1.18
N GLU A 502 -25.69 24.36 2.05
CA GLU A 502 -26.32 25.63 1.66
C GLU A 502 -25.31 26.77 1.84
N PHE A 503 -25.05 27.54 0.78
CA PHE A 503 -24.33 28.82 0.85
C PHE A 503 -25.35 29.94 0.97
N VAL A 504 -25.63 30.36 2.20
CA VAL A 504 -26.73 31.26 2.55
C VAL A 504 -26.59 32.63 1.89
N ALA A 505 -25.35 33.11 1.72
CA ALA A 505 -25.05 34.41 1.13
C ALA A 505 -25.08 34.42 -0.41
N ILE A 506 -25.16 33.26 -1.07
CA ILE A 506 -25.13 33.15 -2.53
C ILE A 506 -26.56 32.87 -3.02
N PRO A 507 -27.25 33.80 -3.68
CA PRO A 507 -28.61 33.57 -4.15
C PRO A 507 -28.63 32.57 -5.32
N PHE A 508 -29.68 31.74 -5.39
CA PHE A 508 -29.92 30.94 -6.58
C PHE A 508 -30.30 31.84 -7.76
N ASN A 509 -29.60 31.70 -8.88
CA ASN A 509 -29.93 32.38 -10.12
C ASN A 509 -30.20 31.33 -11.20
N ARG A 510 -31.46 31.19 -11.63
CA ARG A 510 -31.87 30.18 -12.61
C ARG A 510 -31.13 30.29 -13.95
N THR A 511 -30.70 31.49 -14.35
CA THR A 511 -29.96 31.68 -15.61
C THR A 511 -28.53 31.15 -15.51
N LEU A 512 -27.89 31.28 -14.34
CA LEU A 512 -26.51 30.82 -14.12
C LEU A 512 -26.45 29.36 -13.64
N HIS A 513 -27.43 28.93 -12.86
CA HIS A 513 -27.40 27.67 -12.13
C HIS A 513 -28.35 26.61 -12.70
N GLY A 514 -29.25 27.00 -13.62
CA GLY A 514 -30.31 26.12 -14.15
C GLY A 514 -29.81 24.90 -14.90
N GLU A 515 -28.61 24.93 -15.45
CA GLU A 515 -28.00 23.78 -16.13
C GLU A 515 -27.44 22.74 -15.16
N PHE A 516 -27.18 23.13 -13.90
CA PHE A 516 -26.61 22.27 -12.86
C PHE A 516 -27.68 21.70 -11.92
N CYS A 517 -28.92 21.61 -12.39
CA CYS A 517 -30.04 21.14 -11.59
C CYS A 517 -30.03 19.63 -11.32
N ASP A 518 -29.01 18.90 -11.77
CA ASP A 518 -28.65 17.55 -11.35
C ASP A 518 -27.92 17.56 -10.00
N ILE A 519 -27.07 18.56 -9.75
CA ILE A 519 -26.29 18.70 -8.51
C ILE A 519 -26.78 19.81 -7.56
N LEU A 520 -27.57 20.77 -8.05
CA LEU A 520 -28.13 21.89 -7.28
C LEU A 520 -29.64 21.76 -7.08
N VAL A 521 -30.13 22.22 -5.93
CA VAL A 521 -31.59 22.33 -5.70
C VAL A 521 -32.17 23.48 -6.53
N CYS A 522 -33.00 23.11 -7.50
CA CYS A 522 -33.67 24.03 -8.43
C CYS A 522 -35.20 23.97 -8.34
N ASP A 523 -35.74 23.52 -7.21
CA ASP A 523 -37.18 23.46 -6.98
C ASP A 523 -37.80 24.87 -6.88
N GLU A 524 -39.12 24.93 -6.69
CA GLU A 524 -39.85 26.20 -6.56
C GLU A 524 -39.36 27.03 -5.37
N LYS A 525 -38.76 26.38 -4.37
CA LYS A 525 -38.18 27.01 -3.17
C LYS A 525 -36.70 27.37 -3.34
N ALA A 526 -36.12 27.20 -4.52
CA ALA A 526 -34.71 27.51 -4.77
C ALA A 526 -34.37 28.98 -4.48
N ASN A 527 -35.32 29.90 -4.71
CA ASN A 527 -35.13 31.33 -4.45
C ASN A 527 -35.41 31.76 -3.00
N GLU A 528 -35.99 30.88 -2.17
CA GLU A 528 -36.29 31.16 -0.76
C GLU A 528 -35.06 30.96 0.15
N HIS A 529 -34.01 30.35 -0.40
CA HIS A 529 -32.80 29.92 0.29
C HIS A 529 -31.55 30.36 -0.49
N GLY A 530 -30.38 30.17 0.13
CA GLY A 530 -29.11 30.30 -0.57
C GLY A 530 -28.89 29.19 -1.61
N LEU A 531 -27.72 29.19 -2.24
CA LEU A 531 -27.32 28.19 -3.22
C LEU A 531 -27.12 26.84 -2.52
N ARG A 532 -27.91 25.84 -2.89
CA ARG A 532 -27.96 24.53 -2.23
C ARG A 532 -27.43 23.42 -3.12
N PHE A 533 -26.38 22.75 -2.67
CA PHE A 533 -25.82 21.55 -3.30
C PHE A 533 -26.48 20.30 -2.74
N ARG A 534 -26.92 19.39 -3.61
CA ARG A 534 -27.57 18.15 -3.22
C ARG A 534 -26.57 17.18 -2.57
N PRO A 535 -26.99 16.41 -1.56
CA PRO A 535 -26.16 15.38 -0.95
C PRO A 535 -26.11 14.15 -1.84
N ILE A 536 -25.17 14.13 -2.78
CA ILE A 536 -24.95 13.00 -3.71
C ILE A 536 -23.65 12.32 -3.32
N ALA A 537 -23.73 11.05 -2.91
CA ALA A 537 -22.56 10.29 -2.50
C ALA A 537 -21.50 10.24 -3.63
N GLY A 538 -20.24 10.50 -3.28
CA GLY A 538 -19.12 10.66 -4.20
C GLY A 538 -18.87 12.10 -4.67
N ASN A 539 -19.87 13.00 -4.60
CA ASN A 539 -19.69 14.39 -5.00
C ASN A 539 -18.98 15.20 -3.93
N THR A 540 -18.23 16.20 -4.38
CA THR A 540 -17.49 17.12 -3.51
C THR A 540 -17.80 18.56 -3.88
N VAL A 541 -18.11 19.37 -2.86
CA VAL A 541 -18.23 20.83 -2.98
C VAL A 541 -16.90 21.44 -2.57
N PHE A 542 -16.37 22.35 -3.38
CA PHE A 542 -15.08 23.02 -3.16
C PHE A 542 -15.26 24.53 -3.23
N TRP A 543 -14.62 25.25 -2.32
CA TRP A 543 -14.58 26.72 -2.33
C TRP A 543 -13.31 27.27 -1.69
N TYR A 544 -12.99 28.51 -2.05
CA TYR A 544 -11.97 29.32 -1.38
C TYR A 544 -12.60 30.09 -0.24
N ASN A 545 -11.97 30.06 0.93
CA ASN A 545 -12.38 30.82 2.12
C ASN A 545 -11.79 32.24 2.14
N ILE A 546 -10.89 32.55 1.21
CA ILE A 546 -10.27 33.86 1.03
C ILE A 546 -10.38 34.30 -0.43
N ASP A 547 -10.43 35.61 -0.66
CA ASP A 547 -10.47 36.21 -1.98
C ASP A 547 -9.06 36.34 -2.62
N GLU A 548 -9.01 36.83 -3.85
CA GLU A 548 -7.77 37.03 -4.61
C GLU A 548 -6.79 38.03 -3.95
N TYR A 549 -7.25 38.81 -2.97
CA TYR A 549 -6.44 39.77 -2.20
C TYR A 549 -6.05 39.21 -0.83
N GLY A 550 -6.39 37.95 -0.52
CA GLY A 550 -6.09 37.29 0.75
C GLY A 550 -7.02 37.69 1.91
N ARG A 551 -8.15 38.34 1.63
CA ARG A 551 -9.16 38.70 2.65
C ARG A 551 -10.16 37.56 2.79
N VAL A 552 -10.74 37.39 3.98
CA VAL A 552 -11.77 36.37 4.19
C VAL A 552 -12.99 36.62 3.31
N ASP A 553 -13.53 35.57 2.70
CA ASP A 553 -14.69 35.67 1.82
C ASP A 553 -15.99 35.43 2.61
N HIS A 554 -16.81 36.47 2.70
CA HIS A 554 -18.10 36.42 3.40
C HIS A 554 -19.21 35.70 2.61
N LEU A 555 -19.03 35.46 1.31
CA LEU A 555 -19.96 34.67 0.50
C LEU A 555 -19.92 33.17 0.86
N THR A 556 -18.87 32.74 1.55
CA THR A 556 -18.69 31.36 2.01
C THR A 556 -19.49 31.01 3.26
N TYR A 557 -20.37 31.90 3.72
CA TYR A 557 -21.24 31.62 4.85
C TYR A 557 -22.18 30.46 4.52
N HIS A 558 -21.95 29.31 5.13
CA HIS A 558 -22.57 28.05 4.71
C HIS A 558 -23.08 27.21 5.87
N ALA A 559 -24.03 26.32 5.56
CA ALA A 559 -24.69 25.46 6.52
C ALA A 559 -24.80 24.02 6.01
N GLY A 560 -24.76 23.07 6.95
CA GLY A 560 -25.09 21.67 6.69
C GLY A 560 -26.55 21.43 7.05
N ARG A 561 -27.44 21.41 6.06
CA ARG A 561 -28.88 21.24 6.30
C ARG A 561 -29.21 19.86 6.88
N PRO A 562 -30.31 19.72 7.63
CA PRO A 562 -30.70 18.42 8.14
C PRO A 562 -31.02 17.40 7.04
N PRO A 563 -30.68 16.12 7.22
CA PRO A 563 -30.98 15.07 6.24
C PRO A 563 -32.48 14.71 6.15
N GLY A 564 -33.32 15.30 7.00
CA GLY A 564 -34.75 14.99 7.12
C GLY A 564 -35.06 13.79 8.01
N GLU A 565 -36.35 13.49 8.19
CA GLU A 565 -36.82 12.38 9.01
C GLU A 565 -36.29 11.03 8.50
N ASN A 566 -35.69 10.23 9.39
CA ASN A 566 -35.02 8.96 9.08
C ASN A 566 -33.84 9.06 8.09
N GLY A 567 -33.40 10.28 7.75
CA GLY A 567 -32.29 10.53 6.85
C GLY A 567 -30.93 10.39 7.54
N THR A 568 -29.92 9.97 6.78
CA THR A 568 -28.52 9.99 7.24
C THR A 568 -27.60 10.49 6.14
N LYS A 569 -26.66 11.37 6.49
CA LYS A 569 -25.54 11.74 5.61
C LYS A 569 -24.21 11.64 6.35
N ILE A 570 -23.18 11.18 5.63
CA ILE A 570 -21.80 11.16 6.09
C ILE A 570 -20.99 12.06 5.15
N GLY A 571 -20.36 13.08 5.73
CA GLY A 571 -19.50 14.03 5.04
C GLY A 571 -18.03 13.87 5.42
N LEU A 572 -17.14 14.36 4.55
CA LEU A 572 -15.71 14.50 4.79
C LEU A 572 -15.34 15.98 4.62
N ASN A 573 -14.93 16.62 5.71
CA ASN A 573 -14.35 17.96 5.66
C ASN A 573 -12.83 17.85 5.44
N VAL A 574 -12.33 18.63 4.50
CA VAL A 574 -10.90 18.79 4.27
C VAL A 574 -10.59 20.27 4.16
N TRP A 575 -9.68 20.74 5.01
CA TRP A 575 -9.26 22.13 5.03
C TRP A 575 -7.78 22.24 4.66
N THR A 576 -7.46 23.17 3.76
CA THR A 576 -6.08 23.49 3.42
C THR A 576 -5.68 24.82 4.03
N ARG A 577 -4.56 24.84 4.74
CA ARG A 577 -3.97 25.99 5.41
C ARG A 577 -3.05 26.77 4.47
N LEU A 578 -2.83 28.04 4.79
CA LEU A 578 -1.93 28.93 4.06
C LEU A 578 -0.47 28.47 4.18
N GLU A 579 -0.09 27.97 5.35
CA GLU A 579 1.23 27.42 5.64
C GLU A 579 1.13 25.96 6.07
N LYS A 580 2.30 25.32 6.23
CA LYS A 580 2.38 23.94 6.72
C LYS A 580 1.71 23.81 8.08
N PHE A 581 0.79 22.87 8.18
CA PHE A 581 0.06 22.57 9.39
C PHE A 581 0.79 21.47 10.18
N SER A 582 1.27 21.81 11.37
CA SER A 582 1.88 20.88 12.32
C SER A 582 1.04 20.82 13.60
N MET A 583 0.65 19.60 14.02
CA MET A 583 -0.09 19.38 15.27
C MET A 583 0.80 19.42 16.53
N ALA A 584 2.10 19.70 16.39
CA ALA A 584 3.09 19.62 17.48
C ALA A 584 2.91 20.63 18.64
N GLY A 585 1.78 21.35 18.71
CA GLY A 585 1.45 22.30 19.77
C GLY A 585 0.04 22.15 20.36
N LEU A 586 -0.70 21.08 20.03
CA LEU A 586 -2.08 20.86 20.48
C LEU A 586 -2.35 19.46 21.10
N GLU A 587 -1.30 18.71 21.45
CA GLU A 587 -1.43 17.45 22.23
C GLU A 587 -1.55 17.71 23.74
#